data_AF-A0ABD5DWU2-F1
#
_entry.id   AF-A0ABD5DWU2-F1
#
_cell.length_a   1.000
_cell.length_b   1.000
_cell.length_c   1.000
_cell.angle_alpha   90.00
_cell.angle_beta   90.00
_cell.angle_gamma   90.00
#
_symmetry.space_group_name_H-M   'P 1'
#
loop_
_entity.id
_entity.type
_entity.pdbx_description
1 polymer ?
#
loop_
_entity_poly.entity_id
_entity_poly.type
_entity_poly.pdbx_seq_one_letter_code
_entity_poly.pdbx_strand_id
1 'polypeptide(L)' 'VKVLSLLVPALRVAGAAKAAEIYNKDGNKLDLYGKIDGLHYFSDDKSVDGDQTYMRVGVKGETQINDQLTGYGQWEYNV' A
#
# COMPACT_ATOMS: atom_id res chain seq x y z
N VAL A 1 -12.92 20.00 15.03
CA VAL A 1 -11.64 19.78 14.30
C VAL A 1 -10.76 18.67 14.90
N LYS A 2 -11.00 18.14 16.11
CA LYS A 2 -10.10 17.16 16.77
C LYS A 2 -10.27 15.67 16.41
N VAL A 3 -11.28 15.27 15.61
CA VAL A 3 -11.53 13.85 15.28
C VAL A 3 -11.00 13.47 13.89
N LEU A 4 -11.00 14.42 12.95
CA LEU A 4 -10.59 14.15 11.57
C LEU A 4 -9.09 13.80 11.44
N SER A 5 -8.22 14.39 12.26
CA SER A 5 -6.78 14.16 12.20
C SER A 5 -6.35 12.77 12.65
N LEU A 6 -7.14 12.11 13.52
CA LEU A 6 -6.91 10.72 13.96
C LEU A 6 -7.47 9.70 12.96
N LEU A 7 -8.48 10.09 12.17
CA LEU A 7 -9.05 9.23 11.13
C LEU A 7 -8.08 8.99 9.98
N VAL A 8 -7.29 10.00 9.60
CA VAL A 8 -6.31 9.91 8.49
C VAL A 8 -5.25 8.80 8.70
N PRO A 9 -4.58 8.67 9.86
CA PRO A 9 -3.66 7.56 10.09
C PRO A 9 -4.36 6.20 10.21
N ALA A 10 -5.59 6.14 10.75
CA ALA A 10 -6.34 4.87 10.84
C ALA A 10 -6.76 4.32 9.46
N LEU A 11 -7.16 5.20 8.54
CA LEU A 11 -7.49 4.83 7.15
C LEU A 11 -6.29 4.30 6.36
N ARG A 12 -5.06 4.67 6.73
CA ARG A 12 -3.84 4.15 6.09
C ARG A 12 -3.52 2.71 6.47
N VAL A 13 -4.10 2.18 7.56
CA VAL A 13 -3.83 0.82 8.05
C VAL A 13 -4.81 -0.21 7.45
N ALA A 14 -5.98 0.22 6.97
CA ALA A 14 -7.08 -0.68 6.60
C ALA A 14 -6.97 -1.35 5.21
N GLY A 15 -5.89 -1.13 4.45
CA GLY A 15 -5.78 -1.60 3.05
C GLY A 15 -4.63 -2.55 2.75
N ALA A 16 -3.69 -2.77 3.66
CA ALA A 16 -2.56 -3.66 3.40
C ALA A 16 -2.99 -5.11 3.68
N ALA A 17 -3.36 -5.85 2.62
CA ALA A 17 -3.11 -7.28 2.60
C ALA A 17 -1.69 -7.49 3.15
N LYS A 18 -1.55 -8.29 4.22
CA LYS A 18 -0.38 -8.32 5.10
C LYS A 18 0.91 -7.99 4.35
N ALA A 19 1.45 -6.79 4.59
CA ALA A 19 2.74 -6.43 4.02
C ALA A 19 3.78 -7.41 4.58
N ALA A 20 4.65 -7.92 3.71
CA ALA A 20 5.76 -8.76 4.12
C ALA A 20 6.89 -7.85 4.61
N GLU A 21 7.27 -7.98 5.88
CA GLU A 21 8.48 -7.35 6.39
C GLU A 21 9.68 -8.01 5.70
N ILE A 22 10.43 -7.24 4.92
CA ILE A 22 11.60 -7.73 4.17
C ILE A 22 12.93 -7.21 4.74
N TYR A 23 12.87 -6.18 5.59
CA TYR A 23 14.02 -5.64 6.31
C TYR A 23 13.60 -5.05 7.64
N ASN A 24 14.34 -5.36 8.70
CA ASN A 24 14.14 -4.79 10.02
C ASN A 24 15.45 -4.79 10.80
N LYS A 25 16.13 -3.66 10.82
CA LYS A 25 17.42 -3.50 11.51
C LYS A 25 17.70 -2.04 11.85
N ASP A 26 18.29 -1.81 13.02
CA ASP A 26 18.75 -0.51 13.50
C ASP A 26 17.67 0.59 13.43
N GLY A 27 16.44 0.25 13.87
CA GLY A 27 15.30 1.17 13.84
C GLY A 27 14.72 1.43 12.44
N ASN A 28 15.23 0.77 11.39
CA ASN A 28 14.72 0.88 10.03
C ASN A 28 13.95 -0.38 9.64
N LYS A 29 12.70 -0.21 9.22
CA LYS A 29 11.81 -1.28 8.77
C LYS A 29 11.40 -1.05 7.32
N LEU A 30 11.38 -2.08 6.49
CA LEU A 30 10.88 -2.04 5.13
C LEU A 30 9.89 -3.17 4.92
N ASP A 31 8.67 -2.79 4.59
CA ASP A 31 7.58 -3.69 4.24
C ASP A 31 7.34 -3.66 2.73
N LEU A 32 7.21 -4.83 2.11
CA LEU A 32 6.77 -5.00 0.73
C LEU A 32 5.30 -5.44 0.74
N TYR A 33 4.46 -4.77 -0.02
CA TYR A 33 3.05 -5.11 -0.17
C TYR A 33 2.62 -5.06 -1.62
N GLY A 34 1.46 -5.64 -1.91
CA GLY A 34 0.94 -5.65 -3.27
C GLY A 34 -0.26 -6.56 -3.41
N LYS A 35 -0.80 -6.59 -4.62
CA LYS A 35 -1.84 -7.52 -5.04
C LYS A 35 -1.72 -7.83 -6.52
N ILE A 36 -2.23 -8.99 -6.89
CA ILE A 36 -2.45 -9.38 -8.28
C ILE A 36 -3.95 -9.64 -8.37
N ASP A 37 -4.63 -8.95 -9.28
CA ASP A 37 -6.08 -8.97 -9.41
C ASP A 37 -6.44 -9.44 -10.82
N GLY A 38 -6.84 -10.70 -10.92
CA GLY A 38 -7.30 -11.30 -12.17
C GLY A 38 -8.71 -10.82 -12.49
N LEU A 39 -8.82 -9.89 -13.44
CA LEU A 39 -10.05 -9.14 -13.69
C LEU A 39 -10.46 -9.30 -15.14
N HIS A 40 -11.74 -9.59 -15.38
CA HIS A 40 -12.29 -9.63 -16.72
C HIS A 40 -13.59 -8.83 -16.74
N TYR A 41 -13.69 -7.87 -17.66
CA TYR A 41 -14.90 -7.09 -17.85
C TYR A 41 -15.75 -7.73 -18.94
N PHE A 42 -17.03 -7.89 -18.63
CA PHE A 42 -18.05 -8.29 -19.59
C PHE A 42 -18.87 -7.05 -19.94
N SER A 43 -18.81 -6.62 -21.21
CA SER A 43 -19.48 -5.41 -21.69
C SER A 43 -19.91 -5.54 -23.15
N ASP A 44 -21.03 -4.90 -23.51
CA ASP A 44 -21.43 -4.77 -24.91
C ASP A 44 -20.48 -3.83 -25.70
N ASP A 45 -19.75 -2.95 -24.99
CA ASP A 45 -18.70 -2.10 -25.57
C ASP A 45 -17.37 -2.86 -25.66
N LYS A 46 -17.01 -3.26 -26.89
CA LYS A 46 -15.79 -4.01 -27.20
C LYS A 46 -14.48 -3.26 -26.92
N SER A 47 -14.52 -1.95 -26.65
CA SER A 47 -13.32 -1.19 -26.29
C SER A 47 -12.88 -1.41 -24.84
N VAL A 48 -13.80 -1.89 -23.99
CA VAL A 48 -13.56 -2.14 -22.55
C VAL A 48 -13.78 -3.60 -22.15
N ASP A 49 -14.54 -4.35 -22.94
CA ASP A 49 -14.74 -5.80 -22.79
C ASP A 49 -13.41 -6.54 -22.93
N GLY A 50 -13.17 -7.48 -22.02
CA GLY A 50 -11.96 -8.32 -22.02
C GLY A 50 -11.17 -8.29 -20.73
N ASP A 51 -9.94 -8.79 -20.83
CA ASP A 51 -9.01 -8.91 -19.70
C ASP A 51 -8.53 -7.53 -19.24
N GLN A 52 -8.72 -7.28 -17.95
CA GLN A 52 -8.31 -6.08 -17.23
C GLN A 52 -7.42 -6.45 -16.04
N THR A 53 -6.81 -7.64 -16.08
CA THR A 53 -5.89 -8.11 -15.05
C THR A 53 -4.80 -7.08 -14.81
N TYR A 54 -4.62 -6.71 -13.55
CA TYR A 54 -3.59 -5.77 -13.15
C TYR A 54 -2.89 -6.26 -11.90
N MET A 55 -1.68 -5.74 -11.69
CA MET A 55 -0.96 -5.94 -10.45
C MET A 55 -0.55 -4.61 -9.86
N ARG A 56 -0.37 -4.63 -8.55
CA ARG A 56 0.08 -3.50 -7.79
C ARG A 56 1.14 -3.96 -6.83
N VAL A 57 2.25 -3.24 -6.81
CA VAL A 57 3.36 -3.48 -5.91
C VAL A 57 3.71 -2.18 -5.20
N GLY A 58 4.02 -2.26 -3.92
CA GLY A 58 4.39 -1.09 -3.15
C GLY A 58 5.36 -1.45 -2.04
N VAL A 59 6.12 -0.44 -1.62
CA VAL A 59 7.03 -0.53 -0.48
C VAL A 59 6.66 0.52 0.55
N LYS A 60 6.82 0.17 1.82
CA LYS A 60 6.61 1.07 2.95
C LYS A 60 7.85 1.00 3.85
N GLY A 61 8.57 2.10 3.95
CA GLY A 61 9.73 2.25 4.81
C GLY A 61 9.39 3.05 6.06
N GLU A 62 9.94 2.64 7.20
CA GLU A 62 9.84 3.32 8.48
C GLU A 62 11.26 3.47 9.03
N THR A 63 11.63 4.66 9.51
CA THR A 63 12.94 4.92 10.13
C THR A 63 12.72 5.62 11.47
N GLN A 64 13.12 4.97 12.56
CA GLN A 64 13.07 5.55 13.89
C GLN A 64 14.24 6.51 14.07
N ILE A 65 13.95 7.80 14.23
CA ILE A 65 14.96 8.84 14.41
C ILE A 65 15.30 8.99 15.90
N ASN A 66 14.28 8.96 16.77
CA ASN A 66 14.40 8.88 18.23
C ASN A 66 13.12 8.29 18.86
N ASP A 67 13.03 8.25 20.18
CA ASP A 67 11.89 7.65 20.92
C ASP A 67 10.54 8.33 20.65
N GLN A 68 10.54 9.55 20.11
CA GLN A 68 9.35 10.36 19.86
C GLN A 68 9.15 10.70 18.37
N LEU A 69 10.09 10.32 17.50
CA LEU A 69 10.09 10.71 16.09
C LEU A 69 10.44 9.53 15.19
N THR A 70 9.52 9.22 14.27
CA THR A 70 9.69 8.20 13.23
C THR A 70 9.36 8.81 11.88
N GLY A 71 10.27 8.65 10.92
CA GLY A 71 10.06 8.99 9.52
C GLY A 71 9.40 7.84 8.77
N TYR A 72 8.55 8.17 7.79
CA TYR A 72 7.85 7.20 6.96
C TYR A 72 7.98 7.55 5.49
N GLY A 73 8.14 6.54 4.64
CA GLY A 73 8.10 6.66 3.19
C GLY A 73 7.23 5.55 2.60
N GLN A 74 6.45 5.86 1.58
CA GLN A 74 5.61 4.87 0.90
C GLN A 74 5.64 5.13 -0.60
N TRP A 75 5.81 4.08 -1.37
CA TRP A 75 5.71 4.10 -2.82
C TRP A 75 4.83 2.94 -3.27
N GLU A 76 4.08 3.17 -4.35
CA GLU A 76 3.18 2.20 -4.95
C GLU A 76 3.22 2.36 -6.47
N TYR A 77 3.23 1.24 -7.18
CA TYR A 77 3.26 1.15 -8.62
C TYR A 77 2.19 0.17 -9.10
N ASN A 78 1.44 0.59 -10.13
CA ASN A 78 0.41 -0.21 -10.76
C ASN A 78 0.89 -0.61 -12.16
N VAL A 79 0.79 -1.90 -12.47
CA VAL A 79 1.14 -2.49 -13.76
C VAL A 79 -0.11 -3.12 -14.35
#